data_AF-A0AAW9DJ17-F1
#
_entry.id   AF-A0AAW9DJ17-F1
#
_cell.length_a   1.000
_cell.length_b   1.000
_cell.length_c   1.000
_cell.angle_alpha   90.00
_cell.angle_beta   90.00
_cell.angle_gamma   90.00
#
_symmetry.space_group_name_H-M   'P 1'
#
loop_
_entity.id
_entity.type
_entity.pdbx_description
1 polymer ?
#
loop_
_entity_poly.entity_id
_entity_poly.type
_entity_poly.pdbx_seq_one_letter_code
_entity_poly.pdbx_strand_id
1 'polypeptide(L)'
;PNIIMLGEGWRTFTGDANQPVQPADQDWMSSTDTVAVFSDDIRNTLKSGYPNEGQPAFITGGAKSVESVFNNIKAQPGNFLADDPGDVIQYIAAHDNLTLFDIIAQSIKKDPSIAENYTEIHQRQRLGNLLVLTAQGTPFIHSGQEYGRTKQFRHPDYKEPVTEDKVPNKAHLLTNADGTPFDYPYYIHDSYDSSDAVNKFDWTKATDEALYPE
;
A
#
# COMPACT_ATOMS: atom_id res chain seq x y z
N PRO A 1 29.89 11.62 0.08
CA PRO A 1 29.89 10.49 1.05
C PRO A 1 28.56 10.29 1.82
N ASN A 2 27.44 10.90 1.41
CA ASN A 2 26.14 10.82 2.12
C ASN A 2 25.04 10.13 1.28
N ILE A 3 25.43 9.26 0.36
CA ILE A 3 24.48 8.51 -0.49
C ILE A 3 23.86 7.39 0.36
N ILE A 4 22.57 7.15 0.17
CA ILE A 4 21.84 5.99 0.71
C ILE A 4 21.27 5.17 -0.47
N MET A 5 21.03 3.88 -0.24
CA MET A 5 20.44 2.98 -1.22
C MET A 5 19.37 2.11 -0.56
N LEU A 6 18.35 1.75 -1.35
CA LEU A 6 17.32 0.82 -0.95
C LEU A 6 16.83 0.01 -2.16
N GLY A 7 16.21 -1.13 -1.93
CA GLY A 7 15.70 -1.98 -3.00
C GLY A 7 14.54 -2.89 -2.59
N GLU A 8 13.94 -3.50 -3.61
CA GLU A 8 12.97 -4.58 -3.44
C GLU A 8 13.70 -5.88 -3.11
N GLY A 9 13.90 -6.14 -1.81
CA GLY A 9 14.57 -7.35 -1.31
C GLY A 9 13.74 -8.63 -1.39
N TRP A 10 12.86 -8.78 -2.39
CA TRP A 10 12.07 -9.99 -2.55
C TRP A 10 12.96 -11.18 -2.92
N ARG A 11 12.73 -12.35 -2.29
CA ARG A 11 13.45 -13.60 -2.55
C ARG A 11 13.11 -14.18 -3.94
N THR A 12 13.74 -13.63 -4.98
CA THR A 12 13.40 -13.86 -6.39
C THR A 12 14.58 -14.28 -7.25
N PHE A 13 15.76 -14.45 -6.65
CA PHE A 13 16.97 -14.78 -7.39
C PHE A 13 16.83 -16.11 -8.15
N THR A 14 17.10 -16.05 -9.46
CA THR A 14 17.12 -17.21 -10.34
C THR A 14 18.55 -17.66 -10.63
N GLY A 15 19.43 -16.71 -10.97
CA GLY A 15 20.84 -16.95 -11.25
C GLY A 15 21.10 -17.77 -12.51
N ASP A 16 22.36 -18.10 -12.73
CA ASP A 16 22.75 -19.08 -13.74
C ASP A 16 22.39 -20.50 -13.27
N ALA A 17 21.97 -21.35 -14.20
CA ALA A 17 21.56 -22.71 -13.88
C ALA A 17 22.67 -23.47 -13.12
N ASN A 18 22.30 -24.05 -11.97
CA ASN A 18 23.19 -24.78 -11.05
C ASN A 18 24.35 -23.96 -10.45
N GLN A 19 24.23 -22.63 -10.39
CA GLN A 19 25.22 -21.75 -9.77
C GLN A 19 24.59 -20.93 -8.63
N PRO A 20 24.41 -21.51 -7.42
CA PRO A 20 23.87 -20.77 -6.30
C PRO A 20 24.85 -19.67 -5.85
N VAL A 21 24.33 -18.48 -5.63
CA VAL A 21 25.06 -17.31 -5.11
C VAL A 21 24.16 -16.63 -4.07
N GLN A 22 24.75 -15.98 -3.06
CA GLN A 22 24.00 -15.14 -2.13
C GLN A 22 23.36 -13.96 -2.89
N PRO A 23 22.02 -13.87 -2.95
CA PRO A 23 21.35 -12.72 -3.53
C PRO A 23 21.36 -11.51 -2.59
N ALA A 24 21.12 -10.33 -3.16
CA ALA A 24 20.87 -9.09 -2.43
C ALA A 24 19.36 -8.94 -2.15
N ASP A 25 18.83 -9.83 -1.31
CA ASP A 25 17.43 -9.84 -0.87
C ASP A 25 17.30 -9.59 0.64
N GLN A 26 16.10 -9.77 1.19
CA GLN A 26 15.82 -9.60 2.62
C GLN A 26 16.72 -10.44 3.55
N ASP A 27 17.20 -11.61 3.11
CA ASP A 27 18.07 -12.46 3.96
C ASP A 27 19.49 -11.89 4.06
N TRP A 28 19.89 -11.00 3.14
CA TRP A 28 21.19 -10.34 3.15
C TRP A 28 21.35 -9.29 4.25
N MET A 29 20.26 -8.75 4.81
CA MET A 29 20.29 -7.65 5.79
C MET A 29 21.13 -7.98 7.02
N SER A 30 21.04 -9.21 7.52
CA SER A 30 21.88 -9.70 8.64
C SER A 30 23.40 -9.80 8.35
N SER A 31 23.84 -9.36 7.17
CA SER A 31 25.22 -9.40 6.71
C SER A 31 25.69 -8.05 6.12
N THR A 32 24.88 -6.99 6.18
CA THR A 32 25.26 -5.66 5.69
C THR A 32 24.47 -4.53 6.34
N ASP A 33 25.13 -3.39 6.55
CA ASP A 33 24.49 -2.11 6.94
C ASP A 33 24.60 -1.07 5.79
N THR A 34 24.22 -1.45 4.55
CA THR A 34 24.50 -0.60 3.36
C THR A 34 23.27 -0.26 2.51
N VAL A 35 22.52 -1.25 2.06
CA VAL A 35 21.34 -1.10 1.21
C VAL A 35 20.14 -1.62 1.97
N ALA A 36 19.14 -0.78 2.24
CA ALA A 36 17.94 -1.18 2.95
C ALA A 36 16.92 -1.89 2.04
N VAL A 37 15.96 -2.60 2.63
CA VAL A 37 14.89 -3.30 1.90
C VAL A 37 13.50 -2.89 2.37
N PHE A 38 12.54 -2.93 1.45
CA PHE A 38 11.11 -2.77 1.79
C PHE A 38 10.63 -3.85 2.76
N SER A 39 10.02 -3.43 3.87
CA SER A 39 9.33 -4.32 4.78
C SER A 39 7.90 -4.59 4.32
N ASP A 40 7.67 -5.74 3.69
CA ASP A 40 6.32 -6.24 3.44
C ASP A 40 5.59 -6.66 4.72
N ASP A 41 6.31 -6.99 5.80
CA ASP A 41 5.68 -7.42 7.06
C ASP A 41 4.88 -6.28 7.72
N ILE A 42 5.44 -5.06 7.79
CA ILE A 42 4.69 -3.90 8.31
C ILE A 42 3.53 -3.55 7.38
N ARG A 43 3.74 -3.59 6.06
CA ARG A 43 2.70 -3.34 5.05
C ARG A 43 1.52 -4.29 5.23
N ASN A 44 1.80 -5.59 5.28
CA ASN A 44 0.82 -6.67 5.37
C ASN A 44 0.09 -6.64 6.71
N THR A 45 0.83 -6.40 7.80
CA THR A 45 0.30 -6.30 9.16
C THR A 45 -0.66 -5.13 9.29
N LEU A 46 -0.32 -3.97 8.73
CA LEU A 46 -1.13 -2.77 8.88
C LEU A 46 -2.35 -2.75 7.97
N LYS A 47 -2.20 -3.03 6.66
CA LYS A 47 -3.29 -2.79 5.68
C LYS A 47 -3.48 -3.86 4.61
N SER A 48 -2.83 -5.02 4.71
CA SER A 48 -2.72 -6.09 3.68
C SER A 48 -1.69 -5.86 2.56
N GLY A 49 -1.46 -6.90 1.77
CA GLY A 49 -0.56 -6.94 0.62
C GLY A 49 -0.48 -8.36 0.10
N TYR A 50 0.35 -8.60 -0.90
CA TYR A 50 0.48 -9.92 -1.53
C TYR A 50 0.74 -11.02 -0.49
N PRO A 51 0.06 -12.19 -0.60
CA PRO A 51 -0.91 -12.60 -1.62
C PRO A 51 -2.38 -12.35 -1.26
N ASN A 52 -2.65 -11.48 -0.28
CA ASN A 52 -3.96 -11.35 0.38
C ASN A 52 -4.47 -9.90 0.40
N GLU A 53 -4.26 -9.16 -0.68
CA GLU A 53 -4.73 -7.78 -0.85
C GLU A 53 -6.24 -7.68 -0.56
N GLY A 54 -6.61 -6.69 0.27
CA GLY A 54 -7.99 -6.41 0.64
C GLY A 54 -8.49 -7.23 1.83
N GLN A 55 -7.69 -8.14 2.40
CA GLN A 55 -8.04 -8.77 3.68
C GLN A 55 -7.96 -7.75 4.82
N PRO A 56 -8.93 -7.72 5.76
CA PRO A 56 -8.85 -6.89 6.94
C PRO A 56 -7.54 -7.11 7.72
N ALA A 57 -6.90 -6.01 8.10
CA ALA A 57 -5.63 -5.93 8.82
C ALA A 57 -5.71 -4.84 9.90
N PHE A 58 -4.60 -4.51 10.56
CA PHE A 58 -4.62 -3.73 11.80
C PHE A 58 -5.39 -2.40 11.69
N ILE A 59 -5.15 -1.60 10.65
CA ILE A 59 -5.85 -0.31 10.46
C ILE A 59 -7.17 -0.46 9.69
N THR A 60 -7.51 -1.66 9.22
CA THR A 60 -8.72 -1.96 8.42
C THR A 60 -9.67 -2.95 9.11
N GLY A 61 -9.56 -3.09 10.44
CA GLY A 61 -10.51 -3.86 11.26
C GLY A 61 -10.21 -5.34 11.41
N GLY A 62 -9.07 -5.83 10.90
CA GLY A 62 -8.57 -7.18 11.16
C GLY A 62 -7.61 -7.20 12.33
N ALA A 63 -7.94 -7.95 13.38
CA ALA A 63 -7.07 -8.10 14.54
C ALA A 63 -5.70 -8.70 14.14
N LYS A 64 -4.62 -8.13 14.70
CA LYS A 64 -3.24 -8.61 14.57
C LYS A 64 -2.62 -8.77 15.96
N SER A 65 -1.59 -9.60 16.05
CA SER A 65 -0.81 -9.70 17.29
C SER A 65 -0.18 -8.35 17.61
N VAL A 66 -0.43 -7.83 18.83
CA VAL A 66 0.17 -6.58 19.31
C VAL A 66 1.70 -6.66 19.33
N GLU A 67 2.24 -7.85 19.63
CA GLU A 67 3.69 -8.09 19.59
C GLU A 67 4.24 -7.98 18.16
N SER A 68 3.55 -8.56 17.17
CA SER A 68 3.94 -8.44 15.75
C SER A 68 3.88 -6.99 15.26
N VAL A 69 2.83 -6.24 15.63
CA VAL A 69 2.72 -4.81 15.33
C VAL A 69 3.86 -4.03 15.99
N PHE A 70 4.14 -4.29 17.26
CA PHE A 70 5.20 -3.61 18.01
C PHE A 70 6.60 -3.91 17.46
N ASN A 71 6.88 -5.16 17.09
CA ASN A 71 8.16 -5.53 16.50
C ASN A 71 8.38 -4.82 15.15
N ASN A 72 7.35 -4.74 14.30
CA ASN A 72 7.41 -3.96 13.07
C ASN A 72 7.67 -2.47 13.32
N ILE A 73 6.99 -1.85 14.31
CA ILE A 73 7.21 -0.45 14.69
C ILE A 73 8.65 -0.20 15.15
N LYS A 74 9.31 -1.18 15.77
CA LYS A 74 10.73 -1.11 16.15
C LYS A 74 11.71 -1.44 15.03
N ALA A 75 11.26 -1.57 13.78
CA ALA A 75 12.07 -2.05 12.65
C ALA A 75 12.64 -3.47 12.86
N GLN A 76 11.84 -4.36 13.45
CA GLN A 76 12.17 -5.78 13.67
C GLN A 76 11.09 -6.65 13.00
N PRO A 77 11.04 -6.70 11.65
CA PRO A 77 10.04 -7.48 10.93
C PRO A 77 10.17 -8.98 11.24
N GLY A 78 9.06 -9.71 11.18
CA GLY A 78 9.02 -11.13 11.54
C GLY A 78 9.48 -12.08 10.43
N ASN A 79 9.70 -11.58 9.21
CA ASN A 79 9.96 -12.38 8.01
C ASN A 79 11.39 -12.28 7.47
N PHE A 80 12.25 -11.46 8.08
CA PHE A 80 13.70 -11.46 7.87
C PHE A 80 14.40 -10.89 9.11
N LEU A 81 15.70 -11.15 9.26
CA LEU A 81 16.49 -10.62 10.36
C LEU A 81 17.08 -9.27 9.94
N ALA A 82 16.59 -8.18 10.55
CA ALA A 82 17.23 -6.87 10.54
C ALA A 82 17.96 -6.68 11.88
N ASP A 83 19.29 -6.61 11.84
CA ASP A 83 20.12 -6.32 13.02
C ASP A 83 20.45 -4.83 13.19
N ASP A 84 20.22 -4.01 12.15
CA ASP A 84 20.17 -2.55 12.23
C ASP A 84 18.79 -2.01 11.78
N PRO A 85 18.17 -1.04 12.49
CA PRO A 85 16.91 -0.44 12.02
C PRO A 85 17.03 0.23 10.65
N GLY A 86 18.23 0.66 10.24
CA GLY A 86 18.55 1.24 8.95
C GLY A 86 18.31 0.30 7.76
N ASP A 87 18.28 -1.01 7.99
CA ASP A 87 17.99 -2.03 6.96
C ASP A 87 16.53 -2.00 6.50
N VAL A 88 15.65 -1.35 7.26
CA VAL A 88 14.20 -1.47 7.11
C VAL A 88 13.60 -0.20 6.52
N ILE A 89 13.12 -0.32 5.28
CA ILE A 89 12.24 0.68 4.68
C ILE A 89 10.80 0.41 5.12
N GLN A 90 10.28 1.28 5.99
CA GLN A 90 8.94 1.22 6.54
C GLN A 90 7.94 1.83 5.57
N TYR A 91 6.98 1.05 5.08
CA TYR A 91 6.00 1.55 4.13
C TYR A 91 4.64 0.85 4.23
N ILE A 92 3.60 1.56 3.80
CA ILE A 92 2.24 1.01 3.64
C ILE A 92 1.63 1.37 2.29
N ALA A 93 2.33 2.07 1.40
CA ALA A 93 1.91 2.26 0.03
C ALA A 93 3.12 2.55 -0.87
N ALA A 94 3.03 2.16 -2.13
CA ALA A 94 4.01 2.41 -3.17
C ALA A 94 3.28 2.71 -4.48
N HIS A 95 4.02 2.82 -5.59
CA HIS A 95 3.44 2.99 -6.91
C HIS A 95 2.69 1.73 -7.36
N ASP A 96 3.20 0.55 -7.03
CA ASP A 96 2.54 -0.74 -7.23
C ASP A 96 1.37 -0.94 -6.26
N ASN A 97 0.43 -1.80 -6.68
CA ASN A 97 -0.78 -2.14 -5.94
C ASN A 97 -1.78 -0.97 -5.84
N LEU A 98 -2.87 -1.20 -5.12
CA LEU A 98 -3.81 -0.14 -4.75
C LEU A 98 -3.13 0.91 -3.86
N THR A 99 -3.57 2.16 -4.01
CA THR A 99 -3.17 3.26 -3.11
C THR A 99 -3.62 2.98 -1.67
N LEU A 100 -3.08 3.72 -0.69
CA LEU A 100 -3.50 3.56 0.71
C LEU A 100 -5.00 3.84 0.90
N PHE A 101 -5.52 4.88 0.24
CA PHE A 101 -6.95 5.20 0.27
C PHE A 101 -7.80 4.05 -0.30
N ASP A 102 -7.43 3.57 -1.48
CA ASP A 102 -8.20 2.53 -2.19
C ASP A 102 -8.17 1.18 -1.46
N ILE A 103 -7.00 0.77 -0.92
CA ILE A 103 -6.88 -0.50 -0.18
C ILE A 103 -7.64 -0.47 1.14
N ILE A 104 -7.69 0.69 1.82
CA ILE A 104 -8.51 0.86 3.03
C ILE A 104 -9.99 0.71 2.66
N ALA A 105 -10.46 1.40 1.63
CA ALA A 105 -11.84 1.33 1.15
C ALA A 105 -12.24 -0.11 0.78
N GLN A 106 -11.37 -0.83 0.04
CA GLN A 106 -11.56 -2.24 -0.29
C GLN A 106 -11.66 -3.11 0.97
N SER A 107 -10.72 -2.95 1.90
CA SER A 107 -10.60 -3.84 3.06
C SER A 107 -11.76 -3.70 4.04
N ILE A 108 -12.24 -2.46 4.24
CA ILE A 108 -13.38 -2.20 5.14
C ILE A 108 -14.73 -2.35 4.42
N LYS A 109 -14.73 -2.54 3.10
CA LYS A 109 -15.91 -2.68 2.23
C LYS A 109 -16.90 -1.53 2.40
N LYS A 110 -16.41 -0.30 2.26
CA LYS A 110 -17.20 0.93 2.36
C LYS A 110 -16.94 1.87 1.20
N ASP A 111 -17.99 2.21 0.45
CA ASP A 111 -17.92 3.11 -0.70
C ASP A 111 -17.54 4.54 -0.28
N PRO A 112 -16.42 5.10 -0.78
CA PRO A 112 -15.99 6.46 -0.48
C PRO A 112 -16.88 7.55 -1.09
N SER A 113 -17.86 7.22 -1.94
CA SER A 113 -18.87 8.17 -2.42
C SER A 113 -19.80 8.67 -1.30
N ILE A 114 -19.88 7.91 -0.20
CA ILE A 114 -20.63 8.29 1.00
C ILE A 114 -19.71 9.06 1.95
N ALA A 115 -20.12 10.28 2.34
CA ALA A 115 -19.28 11.21 3.10
C ALA A 115 -18.75 10.66 4.44
N GLU A 116 -19.56 9.88 5.16
CA GLU A 116 -19.15 9.23 6.41
C GLU A 116 -18.04 8.18 6.16
N ASN A 117 -18.19 7.37 5.12
CA ASN A 117 -17.18 6.38 4.73
C ASN A 117 -15.88 7.05 4.30
N TYR A 118 -15.97 8.13 3.51
CA TYR A 118 -14.82 8.95 3.11
C TYR A 118 -14.05 9.44 4.34
N THR A 119 -14.77 9.96 5.34
CA THR A 119 -14.20 10.42 6.62
C THR A 119 -13.50 9.28 7.36
N GLU A 120 -14.14 8.11 7.48
CA GLU A 120 -13.54 6.94 8.15
C GLU A 120 -12.27 6.45 7.44
N ILE A 121 -12.28 6.40 6.10
CA ILE A 121 -11.10 5.99 5.31
C ILE A 121 -9.92 6.93 5.62
N HIS A 122 -10.17 8.24 5.68
CA HIS A 122 -9.14 9.23 6.04
C HIS A 122 -8.65 9.09 7.48
N GLN A 123 -9.53 8.80 8.44
CA GLN A 123 -9.11 8.52 9.82
C GLN A 123 -8.17 7.32 9.90
N ARG A 124 -8.48 6.24 9.17
CA ARG A 124 -7.62 5.04 9.09
C ARG A 124 -6.31 5.33 8.36
N GLN A 125 -6.34 6.14 7.31
CA GLN A 125 -5.15 6.59 6.59
C GLN A 125 -4.21 7.38 7.49
N ARG A 126 -4.74 8.34 8.27
CA ARG A 126 -3.96 9.11 9.25
C ARG A 126 -3.33 8.22 10.31
N LEU A 127 -4.07 7.22 10.81
CA LEU A 127 -3.53 6.23 11.73
C LEU A 127 -2.38 5.44 11.11
N GLY A 128 -2.53 4.94 9.88
CA GLY A 128 -1.48 4.23 9.16
C GLY A 128 -0.24 5.10 8.94
N ASN A 129 -0.43 6.33 8.47
CA ASN A 129 0.67 7.29 8.25
C ASN A 129 1.39 7.64 9.56
N LEU A 130 0.65 7.83 10.66
CA LEU A 130 1.24 8.05 11.99
C LEU A 130 2.11 6.88 12.41
N LEU A 131 1.63 5.63 12.25
CA LEU A 131 2.39 4.44 12.63
C LEU A 131 3.70 4.32 11.82
N VAL A 132 3.68 4.60 10.52
CA VAL A 132 4.89 4.57 9.69
C VAL A 132 5.85 5.72 10.05
N LEU A 133 5.35 6.94 10.22
CA LEU A 133 6.19 8.12 10.49
C LEU A 133 6.77 8.16 11.90
N THR A 134 6.24 7.34 12.82
CA THR A 134 6.76 7.20 14.19
C THR A 134 7.48 5.88 14.45
N ALA A 135 7.50 4.98 13.46
CA ALA A 135 8.29 3.76 13.52
C ALA A 135 9.80 4.07 13.45
N GLN A 136 10.61 3.16 14.00
CA GLN A 136 12.05 3.13 13.75
C GLN A 136 12.32 2.69 12.30
N GLY A 137 13.56 2.90 11.84
CA GLY A 137 13.98 2.65 10.46
C GLY A 137 13.71 3.84 9.53
N THR A 138 13.65 3.60 8.23
CA THR A 138 13.49 4.67 7.24
C THR A 138 12.05 4.71 6.69
N PRO A 139 11.25 5.75 6.97
CA PRO A 139 9.90 5.85 6.45
C PRO A 139 9.90 6.13 4.94
N PHE A 140 9.00 5.46 4.22
CA PHE A 140 8.74 5.68 2.80
C PHE A 140 7.29 6.10 2.59
N ILE A 141 7.08 7.16 1.80
CA ILE A 141 5.77 7.70 1.46
C ILE A 141 5.61 7.63 -0.06
N HIS A 142 4.55 6.96 -0.52
CA HIS A 142 4.11 7.07 -1.90
C HIS A 142 3.50 8.45 -2.17
N SER A 143 3.85 9.07 -3.29
CA SER A 143 3.28 10.36 -3.71
C SER A 143 1.75 10.31 -3.77
N GLY A 144 1.11 11.12 -2.92
CA GLY A 144 -0.33 11.21 -2.76
C GLY A 144 -0.91 10.38 -1.61
N GLN A 145 -0.08 9.61 -0.89
CA GLN A 145 -0.50 8.93 0.35
C GLN A 145 -0.89 9.94 1.45
N GLU A 146 -0.34 11.14 1.40
CA GLU A 146 -0.58 12.23 2.35
C GLU A 146 -2.00 12.81 2.25
N TYR A 147 -2.59 12.92 1.05
CA TYR A 147 -3.93 13.48 0.83
C TYR A 147 -5.00 12.43 0.49
N GLY A 148 -4.64 11.15 0.38
CA GLY A 148 -5.57 10.09 0.00
C GLY A 148 -5.82 10.04 -1.52
N ARG A 149 -4.73 9.98 -2.29
CA ARG A 149 -4.75 9.68 -3.73
C ARG A 149 -5.53 8.41 -4.00
N THR A 150 -6.30 8.41 -5.07
CA THR A 150 -7.08 7.26 -5.56
C THR A 150 -6.75 6.96 -7.03
N LYS A 151 -6.79 5.69 -7.41
CA LYS A 151 -6.72 5.19 -8.80
C LYS A 151 -8.08 4.64 -9.27
N GLN A 152 -9.18 5.15 -8.72
CA GLN A 152 -10.53 4.79 -9.16
C GLN A 152 -10.75 5.09 -10.65
N PHE A 153 -11.28 4.12 -11.38
CA PHE A 153 -11.53 4.23 -12.82
C PHE A 153 -12.86 4.94 -13.09
N ARG A 154 -12.84 6.28 -13.04
CA ARG A 154 -14.04 7.13 -13.18
C ARG A 154 -14.43 7.44 -14.62
N HIS A 155 -14.40 6.44 -15.50
CA HIS A 155 -14.89 6.58 -16.87
C HIS A 155 -16.43 6.50 -16.89
N PRO A 156 -17.16 7.38 -17.61
CA PRO A 156 -18.63 7.43 -17.57
C PRO A 156 -19.32 6.08 -17.83
N ASP A 157 -18.82 5.30 -18.79
CA ASP A 157 -19.36 3.97 -19.13
C ASP A 157 -19.14 2.88 -18.05
N TYR A 158 -18.39 3.20 -16.99
CA TYR A 158 -17.96 2.29 -15.92
C TYR A 158 -18.50 2.72 -14.56
N LYS A 159 -19.55 3.56 -14.55
CA LYS A 159 -20.25 3.92 -13.32
C LYS A 159 -20.81 2.68 -12.61
N GLU A 160 -21.27 1.70 -13.38
CA GLU A 160 -21.77 0.41 -12.93
C GLU A 160 -20.87 -0.73 -13.47
N PRO A 161 -20.97 -1.96 -12.92
CA PRO A 161 -20.26 -3.11 -13.47
C PRO A 161 -20.56 -3.34 -14.96
N VAL A 162 -19.51 -3.64 -15.72
CA VAL A 162 -19.55 -3.96 -17.14
C VAL A 162 -19.39 -5.47 -17.37
N THR A 163 -19.59 -5.90 -18.61
CA THR A 163 -19.32 -7.28 -19.03
C THR A 163 -17.84 -7.63 -18.93
N GLU A 164 -17.53 -8.91 -18.77
CA GLU A 164 -16.17 -9.41 -18.56
C GLU A 164 -15.15 -8.92 -19.61
N ASP A 165 -15.55 -8.87 -20.87
CA ASP A 165 -14.73 -8.41 -22.01
C ASP A 165 -14.36 -6.92 -21.94
N LYS A 166 -15.03 -6.17 -21.07
CA LYS A 166 -14.83 -4.73 -20.88
C LYS A 166 -14.18 -4.39 -19.56
N VAL A 167 -13.98 -5.34 -18.64
CA VAL A 167 -13.36 -5.05 -17.33
C VAL A 167 -12.02 -4.35 -17.56
N PRO A 168 -11.75 -3.19 -16.91
CA PRO A 168 -10.49 -2.50 -17.10
C PRO A 168 -9.32 -3.40 -16.70
N ASN A 169 -8.26 -3.41 -17.50
CA ASN A 169 -7.06 -4.19 -17.19
C ASN A 169 -6.52 -3.80 -15.80
N LYS A 170 -6.06 -4.79 -15.02
CA LYS A 170 -5.50 -4.60 -13.68
C LYS A 170 -6.43 -3.86 -12.71
N ALA A 171 -7.73 -4.11 -12.79
CA ALA A 171 -8.72 -3.54 -11.88
C ALA A 171 -9.25 -4.57 -10.89
N HIS A 172 -9.49 -4.12 -9.66
CA HIS A 172 -10.40 -4.80 -8.73
C HIS A 172 -11.78 -4.15 -8.79
N LEU A 173 -12.83 -4.97 -8.75
CA LEU A 173 -14.20 -4.52 -8.50
C LEU A 173 -14.41 -4.48 -6.99
N LEU A 174 -14.61 -3.29 -6.43
CA LEU A 174 -14.84 -3.08 -4.99
C LEU A 174 -16.34 -3.10 -4.67
N THR A 175 -16.67 -3.69 -3.52
CA THR A 175 -18.05 -3.87 -3.05
C THR A 175 -18.20 -3.46 -1.59
N ASN A 176 -19.42 -3.06 -1.24
CA ASN A 176 -19.85 -2.84 0.14
C ASN A 176 -19.98 -4.17 0.89
N ALA A 177 -20.17 -4.09 2.21
CA ALA A 177 -20.32 -5.26 3.07
C ALA A 177 -21.50 -6.17 2.66
N ASP A 178 -22.56 -5.61 2.06
CA ASP A 178 -23.71 -6.34 1.53
C ASP A 178 -23.50 -6.93 0.12
N GLY A 179 -22.32 -6.70 -0.46
CA GLY A 179 -21.96 -7.17 -1.80
C GLY A 179 -22.36 -6.23 -2.94
N THR A 180 -23.01 -5.10 -2.66
CA THR A 180 -23.33 -4.11 -3.69
C THR A 180 -22.04 -3.43 -4.21
N PRO A 181 -21.89 -3.19 -5.53
CA PRO A 181 -20.75 -2.45 -6.07
C PRO A 181 -20.68 -1.01 -5.53
N PHE A 182 -19.48 -0.45 -5.42
CA PHE A 182 -19.30 0.98 -5.19
C PHE A 182 -19.75 1.80 -6.41
N ASP A 183 -20.05 3.11 -6.23
CA ASP A 183 -20.14 4.07 -7.34
C ASP A 183 -18.79 4.12 -8.06
N TYR A 184 -18.77 3.79 -9.37
CA TYR A 184 -17.54 3.49 -10.14
C TYR A 184 -16.69 2.40 -9.45
N PRO A 185 -17.08 1.11 -9.56
CA PRO A 185 -16.55 0.06 -8.71
C PRO A 185 -15.15 -0.43 -9.08
N TYR A 186 -14.61 -0.02 -10.23
CA TYR A 186 -13.31 -0.46 -10.71
C TYR A 186 -12.18 0.43 -10.20
N TYR A 187 -11.19 -0.17 -9.53
CA TYR A 187 -10.01 0.51 -9.01
C TYR A 187 -8.75 -0.14 -9.56
N ILE A 188 -7.87 0.66 -10.17
CA ILE A 188 -6.66 0.15 -10.81
C ILE A 188 -5.59 -0.15 -9.76
N HIS A 189 -5.20 -1.42 -9.66
CA HIS A 189 -4.18 -1.88 -8.70
C HIS A 189 -2.79 -2.02 -9.34
N ASP A 190 -2.67 -1.97 -10.66
CA ASP A 190 -1.38 -1.95 -11.35
C ASP A 190 -1.50 -0.99 -12.55
N SER A 191 -0.96 0.22 -12.37
CA SER A 191 -1.24 1.37 -13.23
C SER A 191 -0.09 1.73 -14.17
N TYR A 192 0.82 0.79 -14.42
CA TYR A 192 2.00 1.00 -15.26
C TYR A 192 1.65 1.46 -16.69
N ASP A 193 0.53 0.97 -17.25
CA ASP A 193 0.01 1.30 -18.58
C ASP A 193 -1.35 2.02 -18.51
N SER A 194 -1.58 2.75 -17.42
CA SER A 194 -2.78 3.58 -17.28
C SER A 194 -2.53 5.02 -17.72
N SER A 195 -3.57 5.69 -18.21
CA SER A 195 -3.50 7.08 -18.65
C SER A 195 -3.34 8.08 -17.50
N ASP A 196 -3.10 9.34 -17.85
CA ASP A 196 -3.02 10.45 -16.88
C ASP A 196 -4.28 10.60 -16.02
N ALA A 197 -5.45 10.21 -16.53
CA ALA A 197 -6.69 10.25 -15.77
C ALA A 197 -6.63 9.39 -14.49
N VAL A 198 -5.85 8.30 -14.53
CA VAL A 198 -5.59 7.40 -13.38
C VAL A 198 -4.32 7.80 -12.64
N ASN A 199 -3.27 8.21 -13.37
CA ASN A 199 -1.92 8.37 -12.79
C ASN A 199 -1.60 9.78 -12.28
N LYS A 200 -2.39 10.82 -12.59
CA LYS A 200 -2.10 12.18 -12.14
C LYS A 200 -2.05 12.31 -10.62
N PHE A 201 -1.22 13.23 -10.15
CA PHE A 201 -1.31 13.78 -8.79
C PHE A 201 -2.42 14.84 -8.76
N ASP A 202 -3.40 14.69 -7.87
CA ASP A 202 -4.54 15.60 -7.76
C ASP A 202 -4.19 16.80 -6.85
N TRP A 203 -3.68 17.86 -7.48
CA TRP A 203 -3.28 19.08 -6.78
C TRP A 203 -4.43 19.80 -6.09
N THR A 204 -5.66 19.73 -6.65
CA THR A 204 -6.83 20.34 -6.02
C THR A 204 -7.12 19.63 -4.70
N LYS A 205 -7.16 18.28 -4.71
CA LYS A 205 -7.32 17.51 -3.47
C LYS A 205 -6.20 17.75 -2.45
N ALA A 206 -4.98 17.94 -2.93
CA ALA A 206 -3.82 18.10 -2.06
C ALA A 206 -3.69 19.49 -1.42
N THR A 207 -4.36 20.52 -1.96
CA THR A 207 -4.08 21.92 -1.57
C THR A 207 -5.31 22.81 -1.37
N ASP A 208 -6.50 22.43 -1.87
CA ASP A 208 -7.72 23.22 -1.71
C ASP A 208 -8.48 22.80 -0.45
N GLU A 209 -8.12 23.41 0.69
CA GLU A 209 -8.73 23.16 2.00
C GLU A 209 -10.24 23.49 2.06
N ALA A 210 -10.73 24.36 1.15
CA ALA A 210 -12.15 24.71 1.12
C ALA A 210 -12.99 23.59 0.49
N LEU A 211 -12.43 22.89 -0.50
CA LEU A 211 -13.07 21.74 -1.15
C LEU A 211 -12.79 20.41 -0.43
N TYR A 212 -11.60 20.28 0.18
CA TYR A 212 -11.13 19.05 0.83
C TYR A 212 -10.58 19.36 2.23
N PRO A 213 -11.43 19.62 3.22
CA PRO A 213 -11.00 19.89 4.58
C PRO A 213 -10.39 18.65 5.25
N GLU A 214 -9.45 18.88 6.18
CA GLU A 214 -8.90 17.84 7.08
C GLU A 214 -9.95 17.26 8.03
#